data_AF-A0A075HM30-F1
#
_entry.id   AF-A0A075HM30-F1
#
_cell.length_a   1.000
_cell.length_b   1.000
_cell.length_c   1.000
_cell.angle_alpha   90.00
_cell.angle_beta   90.00
_cell.angle_gamma   90.00
#
_symmetry.space_group_name_H-M   'P 1'
#
loop_
_entity.id
_entity.type
_entity.pdbx_description
1 polymer ?
#
loop_
_entity_poly.entity_id
_entity_poly.type
_entity_poly.pdbx_seq_one_letter_code
_entity_poly.pdbx_strand_id
1 'polypeptide(L)' 'MALGVLDPQFKENMNEKDAIELATKAVRSATMRDSFSGDGIDVLVVNKDGVQEFTQKIN' A
#
# COMPACT_ATOMS: atom_id res chain seq x y z
N MET A 1 5.98 -1.29 -11.15
CA MET A 1 5.40 0.06 -11.10
C MET A 1 4.14 0.03 -10.25
N ALA A 2 4.00 0.94 -9.29
CA ALA A 2 2.87 0.95 -8.34
C ALA A 2 1.53 1.33 -8.99
N LEU A 3 1.51 2.36 -9.83
CA LEU A 3 0.29 2.86 -10.48
C LEU A 3 -0.42 1.80 -11.34
N GLY A 4 0.33 0.95 -12.03
CA GLY A 4 -0.25 -0.15 -12.81
C GLY A 4 -0.99 -1.21 -11.99
N VAL A 5 -0.82 -1.21 -10.66
CA VAL A 5 -1.60 -2.03 -9.73
C VAL A 5 -2.69 -1.19 -9.07
N LEU A 6 -2.36 0.04 -8.64
CA LEU A 6 -3.28 0.92 -7.93
C LEU A 6 -4.49 1.33 -8.80
N ASP A 7 -4.22 1.96 -9.96
CA ASP A 7 -5.24 2.61 -10.79
C ASP A 7 -6.38 1.67 -11.24
N PRO A 8 -6.13 0.45 -11.75
CA PRO A 8 -7.22 -0.41 -12.21
C PRO A 8 -8.03 -1.08 -11.09
N GLN A 9 -7.51 -1.09 -9.85
CA GLN A 9 -8.15 -1.76 -8.72
C GLN A 9 -8.77 -0.78 -7.71
N PHE A 10 -8.42 0.50 -7.79
CA PHE A 10 -8.99 1.55 -6.94
C PHE A 10 -10.50 1.66 -7.17
N LYS A 11 -11.23 1.85 -6.08
CA LYS A 11 -12.66 2.14 -6.08
C LYS A 11 -12.94 3.25 -5.07
N GLU A 12 -13.89 4.12 -5.39
CA GLU A 12 -14.37 5.08 -4.40
C GLU A 12 -15.00 4.35 -3.21
N ASN A 13 -14.87 4.94 -2.02
CA ASN A 13 -15.46 4.43 -0.78
C ASN A 13 -15.01 3.01 -0.38
N MET A 14 -13.76 2.64 -0.69
CA MET A 14 -13.16 1.43 -0.15
C MET A 14 -13.15 1.47 1.39
N ASN A 15 -13.40 0.32 2.00
CA ASN A 15 -13.14 0.18 3.43
C ASN A 15 -11.62 0.22 3.68
N GLU A 16 -11.25 0.53 4.92
CA GLU A 16 -9.86 0.67 5.32
C GLU A 16 -9.00 -0.55 5.00
N LYS A 17 -9.51 -1.75 5.27
CA LYS A 17 -8.78 -3.01 5.02
C LYS A 17 -8.43 -3.17 3.54
N ASP A 18 -9.41 -2.99 2.66
CA ASP A 18 -9.22 -3.14 1.22
C ASP A 18 -8.26 -2.08 0.67
N ALA A 19 -8.34 -0.85 1.22
CA ALA A 19 -7.45 0.25 0.84
C ALA A 19 -6.00 -0.04 1.23
N ILE A 20 -5.76 -0.53 2.46
CA ILE A 20 -4.45 -0.96 2.94
C ILE A 20 -3.89 -2.09 2.07
N GLU A 21 -4.71 -3.09 1.77
CA GLU A 21 -4.29 -4.23 0.94
C GLU A 21 -3.87 -3.79 -0.47
N LEU A 22 -4.67 -2.91 -1.10
CA LEU A 22 -4.36 -2.38 -2.42
C LEU A 22 -3.07 -1.53 -2.41
N ALA A 23 -2.92 -0.62 -1.44
CA ALA A 23 -1.74 0.23 -1.31
C ALA A 23 -0.47 -0.63 -1.13
N THR A 24 -0.52 -1.60 -0.23
CA THR A 24 0.59 -2.53 0.03
C THR A 24 0.96 -3.34 -1.22
N LYS A 25 -0.05 -3.85 -1.94
CA LYS A 25 0.15 -4.58 -3.19
C LYS A 25 0.80 -3.71 -4.27
N ALA A 26 0.39 -2.44 -4.37
CA ALA A 26 0.96 -1.50 -5.32
C ALA A 26 2.43 -1.19 -5.03
N VAL A 27 2.76 -0.87 -3.77
CA VAL A 27 4.16 -0.61 -3.35
C VAL A 27 5.03 -1.84 -3.55
N ARG A 28 4.58 -3.04 -3.13
CA ARG A 28 5.30 -4.31 -3.39
C ARG A 28 5.58 -4.52 -4.89
N SER A 29 4.64 -4.11 -5.75
CA SER A 29 4.81 -4.20 -7.21
C SER A 29 5.85 -3.23 -7.77
N ALA A 30 6.15 -2.13 -7.06
CA ALA A 30 7.24 -1.23 -7.39
C ALA A 30 8.57 -1.77 -6.88
N THR A 31 8.66 -2.23 -5.62
CA THR A 31 9.89 -2.76 -5.02
C THR A 31 10.47 -3.95 -5.81
N MET A 32 9.63 -4.82 -6.39
CA MET A 32 10.10 -5.94 -7.22
C MET A 32 10.75 -5.54 -8.56
N ARG A 33 10.65 -4.27 -8.97
CA ARG A 33 11.11 -3.80 -10.31
C ARG A 33 12.05 -2.61 -10.26
N ASP A 34 12.18 -1.95 -9.12
CA ASP A 34 13.08 -0.83 -8.91
C ASP A 34 14.12 -1.21 -7.85
N SER A 35 15.38 -1.29 -8.26
CA SER A 35 16.50 -1.68 -7.39
C SER A 35 16.78 -0.70 -6.25
N PHE A 36 16.26 0.53 -6.34
CA PHE A 36 16.39 1.53 -5.27
C PHE A 36 15.26 1.46 -4.23
N SER A 37 14.30 0.55 -4.42
CA SER A 37 13.15 0.33 -3.54
C SER A 37 13.23 -1.07 -2.90
N GLY A 38 12.93 -1.23 -1.59
CA GLY A 38 13.04 -2.53 -0.91
C GLY A 38 12.86 -2.48 0.62
N ASP A 39 13.37 -3.52 1.30
CA ASP A 39 13.34 -3.75 2.77
C ASP A 39 11.95 -4.06 3.35
N GLY A 40 11.02 -3.11 3.27
CA GLY A 40 9.70 -3.20 3.89
C GLY A 40 8.71 -2.19 3.33
N ILE A 41 7.49 -2.18 3.87
CA ILE A 41 6.48 -1.17 3.54
C ILE A 41 5.95 -0.60 4.85
N ASP A 42 6.30 0.64 5.18
CA ASP A 42 5.68 1.35 6.28
C ASP A 42 4.33 1.92 5.83
N VAL A 43 3.30 1.70 6.64
CA VAL A 43 1.92 2.07 6.34
C VAL A 43 1.41 3.01 7.43
N LEU A 44 0.95 4.19 7.00
CA LEU A 44 0.28 5.18 7.84
C LEU A 44 -1.18 5.30 7.40
N VAL A 45 -2.10 4.93 8.28
CA VAL A 45 -3.55 5.06 8.07
C VAL A 45 -4.04 6.28 8.82
N VAL A 46 -4.69 7.19 8.11
CA VAL A 46 -5.29 8.41 8.68
C VAL A 46 -6.78 8.39 8.38
N ASN A 47 -7.61 8.34 9.42
CA ASN A 47 -9.06 8.34 9.31
C ASN A 47 -9.68 9.22 10.41
N LYS A 48 -11.02 9.25 10.49
CA LYS A 48 -11.75 10.06 11.49
C LYS A 48 -11.52 9.64 12.95
N ASP A 49 -11.06 8.42 13.16
CA ASP A 49 -10.86 7.82 14.49
C ASP A 49 -9.42 8.00 14.98
N GLY A 50 -8.50 8.44 14.10
CA GLY A 50 -7.14 8.81 14.45
C GLY A 50 -6.11 8.37 13.41
N VAL A 51 -4.93 8.04 13.91
CA VAL A 51 -3.76 7.64 13.12
C VAL A 51 -3.28 6.28 13.60
N GLN A 52 -3.04 5.35 12.67
CA GLN A 52 -2.43 4.05 12.93
C GLN A 52 -1.21 3.87 12.04
N GLU A 53 -0.09 3.45 12.63
CA GLU A 53 1.18 3.22 11.94
C GLU A 53 1.65 1.78 12.19
N PHE A 54 2.11 1.11 11.13
CA PHE A 54 2.69 -0.22 11.22
C PHE A 54 3.55 -0.54 9.99
N THR A 55 4.52 -1.44 10.17
CA THR A 55 5.36 -1.97 9.09
C THR A 55 4.79 -3.28 8.57
N GLN A 56 4.56 -3.35 7.25
CA GLN A 56 4.17 -4.56 6.54
C GLN A 56 5.40 -5.34 6.08
N LYS A 57 5.47 -6.62 6.44
CA LYS A 57 6.55 -7.50 6.00
C LYS A 57 6.37 -7.90 4.54
N ILE A 58 7.41 -7.71 3.73
CA ILE A 58 7.49 -8.23 2.37
C ILE A 58 8.10 -9.64 2.44
N ASN A 59 7.28 -10.64 2.74
CA ASN A 59 7.65 -12.06 2.52
C ASN A 59 7.24 -12.49 1.12
#